data_AF-A0A5N6MRH9-F1
#
_entry.id   AF-A0A5N6MRH9-F1
#
_cell.length_a   1.000
_cell.length_b   1.000
_cell.length_c   1.000
_cell.angle_alpha   90.00
_cell.angle_beta   90.00
_cell.angle_gamma   90.00
#
_symmetry.space_group_name_H-M   'P 1'
#
loop_
_entity.id
_entity.type
_entity.pdbx_description
1 polymer ?
#
loop_
_entity_poly.entity_id
_entity_poly.type
_entity_poly.pdbx_seq_one_letter_code
_entity_poly.pdbx_strand_id
1 'polypeptide(L)'
;MPLLAAAALWGMRGLPGGPAGRKRPAVLLLAALLFSWIGDGAGAFFPSVPELPVMLGFFGLAHVCYIWLLSRDGAAGRFPRWALVFPLWWVLMLVVLWPSLGGLAFAVAAYGIVLAGTAATAARCRPMVAAGGLLFLASDTILACRIFLPEHMPGWTSALVMLTYCAGQGLIVAGVLRTWRSAS
;
A
#
# COMPACT_ATOMS: atom_id res chain seq x y z
N MET A 1 -6.13 -0.47 -11.16
CA MET A 1 -4.98 0.46 -11.02
C MET A 1 -4.74 1.42 -12.19
N PRO A 2 -4.87 1.06 -13.49
CA PRO A 2 -4.58 1.97 -14.61
C PRO A 2 -5.39 3.29 -14.60
N LEU A 3 -6.68 3.20 -14.24
CA LEU A 3 -7.54 4.38 -14.07
C LEU A 3 -7.04 5.31 -12.96
N LEU A 4 -6.51 4.76 -11.86
CA LEU A 4 -5.98 5.54 -10.77
C LEU A 4 -4.66 6.23 -11.16
N ALA A 5 -3.80 5.56 -11.93
CA ALA A 5 -2.60 6.16 -12.52
C ALA A 5 -2.96 7.30 -13.49
N ALA A 6 -3.98 7.11 -14.34
CA ALA A 6 -4.49 8.16 -15.21
C ALA A 6 -5.04 9.35 -14.40
N ALA A 7 -5.80 9.09 -13.33
CA ALA A 7 -6.29 10.12 -12.42
C ALA A 7 -5.15 10.85 -11.70
N ALA A 8 -4.08 10.15 -11.31
CA ALA A 8 -2.89 10.74 -10.72
C ALA A 8 -2.19 11.68 -11.72
N LEU A 9 -1.96 11.22 -12.95
CA LEU A 9 -1.40 12.03 -14.05
C LEU A 9 -2.25 13.27 -14.34
N TRP A 10 -3.56 13.10 -14.41
CA TRP A 10 -4.50 14.22 -14.58
C TRP A 10 -4.39 15.23 -13.44
N GLY A 11 -4.39 14.74 -12.19
CA GLY A 11 -4.27 15.58 -11.00
C GLY A 11 -2.95 16.34 -10.90
N MET A 12 -1.87 15.79 -11.47
CA MET A 12 -0.55 16.43 -11.56
C MET A 12 -0.48 17.58 -12.58
N ARG A 13 -1.28 17.53 -13.66
CA ARG A 13 -1.30 18.60 -14.68
C ARG A 13 -1.75 19.96 -14.13
N GLY A 14 -2.60 19.95 -13.11
CA GLY A 14 -3.10 21.17 -12.45
C GLY A 14 -2.22 21.71 -11.32
N LEU A 15 -0.97 21.24 -11.17
CA LEU A 15 -0.06 21.71 -10.13
C LEU A 15 0.70 22.98 -10.57
N PRO A 16 0.75 24.04 -9.75
CA PRO A 16 1.58 25.22 -10.03
C PRO A 16 3.06 24.81 -10.16
N GLY A 17 3.75 25.29 -11.20
CA GLY A 17 5.17 24.97 -11.49
C GLY A 17 5.41 23.74 -12.37
N GLY A 18 4.35 23.04 -12.82
CA GLY A 18 4.45 21.88 -13.70
C GLY A 18 5.16 20.66 -13.06
N PRO A 19 5.24 19.53 -13.77
CA PRO A 19 5.88 18.32 -13.24
C PRO A 19 7.41 18.46 -13.03
N ALA A 20 8.03 19.54 -13.52
CA ALA A 20 9.48 19.70 -13.55
C ALA A 20 10.12 19.83 -12.16
N GLY A 21 9.45 20.46 -11.19
CA GLY A 21 9.92 20.56 -9.80
C GLY A 21 9.60 19.34 -8.93
N ARG A 22 8.77 18.41 -9.41
CA ARG A 22 8.26 17.24 -8.65
C ARG A 22 8.40 15.91 -9.41
N LYS A 23 9.44 15.81 -10.26
CA LYS A 23 9.70 14.61 -11.08
C LYS A 23 9.87 13.35 -10.23
N ARG A 24 10.70 13.40 -9.18
CA ARG A 24 10.98 12.23 -8.33
C ARG A 24 9.73 11.75 -7.57
N PRO A 25 8.99 12.62 -6.85
CA PRO A 25 7.75 12.20 -6.17
C PRO A 25 6.70 11.63 -7.13
N ALA A 26 6.55 12.23 -8.31
CA ALA A 26 5.64 11.73 -9.34
C ALA A 26 6.05 10.33 -9.84
N VAL A 27 7.34 10.12 -10.11
CA VAL A 27 7.86 8.81 -10.52
C VAL A 27 7.63 7.76 -9.44
N LEU A 28 7.86 8.07 -8.17
CA LEU A 28 7.61 7.14 -7.07
C LEU A 28 6.14 6.77 -6.93
N LEU A 29 5.24 7.76 -7.06
CA LEU A 29 3.80 7.51 -7.03
C LEU A 29 3.36 6.60 -8.18
N LEU A 30 3.82 6.88 -9.40
CA LEU A 30 3.48 6.07 -10.58
C LEU A 30 4.11 4.68 -10.52
N ALA A 31 5.35 4.56 -10.03
CA ALA A 31 6.00 3.28 -9.81
C ALA A 31 5.23 2.43 -8.79
N ALA A 32 4.78 3.03 -7.69
CA ALA A 32 3.96 2.33 -6.70
C ALA A 32 2.65 1.80 -7.31
N LEU A 33 1.96 2.60 -8.12
CA LEU A 33 0.73 2.20 -8.82
C LEU A 33 1.00 1.10 -9.86
N LEU A 34 2.12 1.20 -10.58
CA LEU A 34 2.54 0.21 -11.57
C LEU A 34 2.84 -1.14 -10.89
N PHE A 35 3.65 -1.14 -9.83
CA PHE A 35 3.96 -2.37 -9.11
C PHE A 35 2.73 -2.97 -8.44
N SER A 36 1.82 -2.15 -7.90
CA SER A 36 0.55 -2.64 -7.35
C SER A 36 -0.30 -3.32 -8.45
N TRP A 37 -0.34 -2.74 -9.65
CA TRP A 37 -1.03 -3.35 -10.80
C TRP A 37 -0.40 -4.67 -11.25
N ILE A 38 0.93 -4.75 -11.29
CA ILE A 38 1.63 -5.99 -11.64
C ILE A 38 1.39 -7.05 -10.55
N GLY A 39 1.37 -6.66 -9.28
CA GLY A 39 0.99 -7.53 -8.16
C GLY A 39 -0.43 -8.08 -8.29
N ASP A 40 -1.41 -7.23 -8.59
CA ASP A 40 -2.80 -7.64 -8.87
C ASP A 40 -2.90 -8.64 -10.03
N GLY A 41 -1.99 -8.54 -11.01
CA GLY A 41 -1.93 -9.40 -12.18
C GLY A 41 -0.91 -10.53 -12.10
N ALA A 42 -0.34 -10.83 -10.92
CA ALA A 42 0.79 -11.76 -10.79
C ALA A 42 0.54 -13.12 -11.47
N GLY A 43 -0.62 -13.75 -11.22
CA GLY A 43 -0.98 -15.02 -11.84
C GLY A 43 -1.20 -14.93 -13.36
N ALA A 44 -1.70 -13.79 -13.85
CA ALA A 44 -1.97 -13.58 -15.29
C ALA A 44 -0.69 -13.26 -16.08
N PHE A 45 0.22 -12.48 -15.50
CA PHE A 45 1.47 -12.05 -16.16
C PHE A 45 2.58 -13.08 -16.06
N PHE A 46 2.59 -13.87 -14.97
CA PHE A 46 3.65 -14.83 -14.70
C PHE A 46 3.09 -16.25 -14.42
N PRO A 47 2.45 -16.89 -15.40
CA PRO A 47 1.76 -18.18 -15.21
C PRO A 47 2.72 -19.34 -14.92
N SER A 48 4.02 -19.18 -15.19
CA SER A 48 5.04 -20.22 -15.02
C SER A 48 5.71 -20.24 -13.64
N VAL A 49 5.35 -19.31 -12.74
CA VAL A 49 5.93 -19.19 -11.40
C VAL A 49 4.83 -19.12 -10.34
N PRO A 50 5.13 -19.49 -9.07
CA PRO A 50 4.14 -19.40 -8.00
C PRO A 50 3.64 -17.96 -7.81
N GLU A 51 2.32 -17.79 -7.82
CA GLU A 51 1.67 -16.47 -7.77
C GLU A 51 2.00 -15.69 -6.49
N LEU A 52 1.92 -16.34 -5.32
CA LEU A 52 2.08 -15.68 -4.02
C LEU A 52 3.44 -14.97 -3.85
N PRO A 53 4.60 -15.61 -4.09
CA PRO A 53 5.90 -14.92 -4.07
C PRO A 53 5.99 -13.70 -5.00
N VAL A 54 5.45 -13.82 -6.21
CA VAL A 54 5.47 -12.75 -7.21
C VAL A 54 4.60 -11.58 -6.76
N MET A 55 3.39 -11.89 -6.30
CA MET A 55 2.45 -10.93 -5.73
C MET A 55 3.07 -10.19 -4.55
N LEU A 56 3.66 -10.90 -3.57
CA LEU A 56 4.36 -10.31 -2.42
C LEU A 56 5.53 -9.42 -2.85
N GLY A 57 6.32 -9.85 -3.83
CA GLY A 57 7.45 -9.09 -4.35
C GLY A 57 7.01 -7.75 -4.95
N PHE A 58 6.02 -7.77 -5.84
CA PHE A 58 5.54 -6.55 -6.49
C PHE A 58 4.79 -5.62 -5.52
N PHE A 59 3.93 -6.14 -4.65
CA PHE A 59 3.34 -5.29 -3.61
C PHE A 59 4.38 -4.75 -2.63
N GLY A 60 5.41 -5.53 -2.28
CA GLY A 60 6.51 -5.08 -1.46
C GLY A 60 7.25 -3.89 -2.09
N LEU A 61 7.55 -3.96 -3.40
CA LEU A 61 8.13 -2.85 -4.15
C LEU A 61 7.21 -1.63 -4.18
N ALA A 62 5.90 -1.83 -4.36
CA ALA A 62 4.93 -0.74 -4.33
C ALA A 62 4.95 -0.01 -2.98
N HIS A 63 4.97 -0.75 -1.87
CA HIS A 63 5.05 -0.20 -0.52
C HIS A 63 6.37 0.53 -0.27
N VAL A 64 7.50 0.01 -0.75
CA VAL A 64 8.80 0.71 -0.66
C VAL A 64 8.74 2.06 -1.40
N CYS A 65 8.14 2.10 -2.59
CA CYS A 65 7.90 3.36 -3.31
C CYS A 65 7.02 4.32 -2.50
N TYR A 66 5.94 3.84 -1.87
CA TYR A 66 5.09 4.65 -0.99
C TYR A 66 5.83 5.17 0.23
N ILE A 67 6.56 4.32 0.96
CA ILE A 67 7.35 4.71 2.12
C ILE A 67 8.33 5.81 1.74
N TRP A 68 9.05 5.64 0.62
CA TRP A 68 10.02 6.63 0.18
C TRP A 68 9.35 7.96 -0.18
N LEU A 69 8.27 7.91 -0.96
CA LEU A 69 7.46 9.08 -1.32
C LEU A 69 6.93 9.82 -0.08
N LEU A 70 6.29 9.10 0.84
CA LEU A 70 5.64 9.68 2.01
C LEU A 70 6.66 10.20 3.04
N SER A 71 7.82 9.55 3.16
CA SER A 71 8.89 9.98 4.07
C SER A 71 9.56 11.28 3.65
N ARG A 72 9.64 11.57 2.34
CA ARG A 72 10.34 12.75 1.80
C ARG A 72 9.40 13.89 1.47
N ASP A 73 8.26 13.60 0.84
CA ASP A 73 7.37 14.61 0.26
C ASP A 73 5.99 14.66 0.91
N GLY A 74 5.67 13.68 1.76
CA GLY A 74 4.40 13.60 2.49
C GLY A 74 4.50 13.93 3.99
N ALA A 75 5.70 13.98 4.57
CA ALA A 75 5.88 13.98 6.02
C ALA A 75 5.73 15.39 6.64
N ALA A 76 4.55 15.67 7.21
CA ALA A 76 4.25 16.94 7.88
C ALA A 76 4.37 16.87 9.42
N GLY A 77 5.04 15.87 9.99
CA GLY A 77 5.18 15.79 11.45
C GLY A 77 5.94 14.59 12.03
N ARG A 78 5.95 14.52 13.37
CA ARG A 78 6.46 13.41 14.18
C ARG A 78 5.50 12.22 14.08
N PHE A 79 5.99 11.00 14.34
CA PHE A 79 5.12 9.83 14.45
C PHE A 79 4.07 10.06 15.54
N PRO A 80 2.77 9.90 15.25
CA PRO A 80 1.76 10.01 16.28
C PRO A 80 1.90 8.85 17.27
N ARG A 81 1.59 9.08 18.55
CA ARG A 81 1.74 8.06 19.61
C ARG A 81 0.94 6.79 19.33
N TRP A 82 -0.19 6.90 18.62
CA TRP A 82 -1.01 5.74 18.25
C TRP A 82 -0.35 4.83 17.20
N ALA A 83 0.73 5.25 16.52
CA ALA A 83 1.45 4.42 15.55
C ALA A 83 2.06 3.14 16.16
N LEU A 84 2.12 3.02 17.49
CA LEU A 84 2.45 1.77 18.19
C LEU A 84 1.47 0.63 17.90
N VAL A 85 0.29 0.92 17.34
CA VAL A 85 -0.65 -0.11 16.88
C VAL A 85 -0.07 -0.98 15.76
N PHE A 86 0.84 -0.46 14.93
CA PHE A 86 1.39 -1.20 13.78
C PHE A 86 2.33 -2.35 14.15
N PRO A 87 3.33 -2.19 15.04
CA PRO A 87 4.11 -3.34 15.51
C PRO A 87 3.24 -4.35 16.28
N LEU A 88 2.24 -3.90 17.04
CA LEU A 88 1.30 -4.80 17.71
C LEU A 88 0.49 -5.61 16.69
N TRP A 89 -0.10 -4.95 15.69
CA TRP A 89 -0.79 -5.59 14.58
C TRP A 89 0.10 -6.61 13.87
N TRP A 90 1.36 -6.27 13.60
CA TRP A 90 2.30 -7.15 12.92
C TRP A 90 2.58 -8.42 13.74
N VAL A 91 2.84 -8.29 15.04
CA VAL A 91 3.04 -9.44 15.94
C VAL A 91 1.78 -10.30 15.99
N LEU A 92 0.59 -9.69 16.13
CA LEU A 92 -0.67 -10.43 16.16
C LEU A 92 -0.91 -11.20 14.87
N MET A 93 -0.71 -10.57 13.71
CA MET A 93 -0.83 -11.23 12.41
C MET A 93 0.14 -12.39 12.27
N LEU A 94 1.39 -12.22 12.71
CA LEU A 94 2.34 -13.33 12.71
C LEU A 94 1.89 -14.47 13.61
N VAL A 95 1.50 -14.21 14.86
CA VAL A 95 1.03 -15.26 15.78
C VAL A 95 -0.15 -16.02 15.19
N VAL A 96 -1.12 -15.33 14.59
CA VAL A 96 -2.31 -15.94 14.01
C VAL A 96 -2.00 -16.74 12.75
N LEU A 97 -1.19 -16.19 11.84
CA LEU A 97 -0.96 -16.79 10.53
C LEU A 97 0.17 -17.83 10.55
N TRP A 98 1.15 -17.74 11.47
CA TRP A 98 2.38 -18.55 11.47
C TRP A 98 2.17 -20.04 11.17
N PRO A 99 1.20 -20.75 11.78
CA PRO A 99 1.00 -22.18 11.56
C PRO A 99 0.66 -22.53 10.10
N SER A 100 0.08 -21.57 9.37
CA SER A 100 -0.41 -21.73 7.99
C SER A 100 0.55 -21.21 6.92
N LEU A 101 1.60 -20.47 7.29
CA LEU A 101 2.48 -19.80 6.31
C LEU A 101 3.43 -20.75 5.56
N GLY A 102 3.76 -21.91 6.16
CA GLY A 102 4.71 -22.87 5.60
C GLY A 102 6.03 -22.22 5.19
N GLY A 103 6.51 -22.52 3.97
CA GLY A 103 7.77 -21.97 3.43
C GLY A 103 7.76 -20.45 3.18
N LEU A 104 6.60 -19.80 3.21
CA LEU A 104 6.47 -18.35 3.00
C LEU A 104 6.55 -17.53 4.29
N ALA A 105 6.72 -18.17 5.46
CA ALA A 105 6.70 -17.50 6.76
C ALA A 105 7.60 -16.27 6.83
N PHE A 106 8.87 -16.41 6.43
CA PHE A 106 9.82 -15.29 6.45
C PHE A 106 9.49 -14.20 5.41
N ALA A 107 9.01 -14.58 4.23
CA ALA A 107 8.61 -13.62 3.21
C ALA A 107 7.39 -12.78 3.65
N VAL A 108 6.39 -13.43 4.25
CA VAL A 108 5.20 -12.77 4.80
C VAL A 108 5.57 -11.91 6.02
N ALA A 109 6.47 -12.38 6.89
CA ALA A 109 6.96 -11.58 8.01
C ALA A 109 7.67 -10.31 7.55
N ALA A 110 8.58 -10.42 6.57
CA ALA A 110 9.27 -9.29 5.98
C ALA A 110 8.29 -8.33 5.30
N TYR A 111 7.36 -8.86 4.50
CA TYR A 111 6.30 -8.07 3.88
C TYR A 111 5.46 -7.31 4.92
N GLY A 112 5.09 -7.97 6.01
CA GLY A 112 4.33 -7.36 7.10
C GLY A 112 5.05 -6.17 7.74
N ILE A 113 6.38 -6.20 7.85
CA ILE A 113 7.17 -5.05 8.32
C ILE A 113 7.06 -3.89 7.34
N VAL A 114 7.20 -4.17 6.04
CA VAL A 114 7.09 -3.15 4.98
C VAL A 114 5.70 -2.53 5.01
N LEU A 115 4.65 -3.35 5.09
CA LEU A 115 3.27 -2.91 5.15
C LEU A 115 2.97 -2.06 6.41
N ALA A 116 3.44 -2.50 7.58
CA ALA A 116 3.38 -1.71 8.82
C ALA A 116 4.13 -0.37 8.66
N GLY A 117 5.27 -0.37 7.98
CA GLY A 117 6.05 0.82 7.64
C GLY A 117 5.28 1.79 6.74
N THR A 118 4.55 1.29 5.75
CA THR A 118 3.67 2.14 4.91
C THR A 118 2.58 2.80 5.74
N ALA A 119 1.89 2.04 6.59
CA ALA A 119 0.83 2.58 7.43
C ALA A 119 1.37 3.60 8.46
N ALA A 120 2.54 3.32 9.06
CA ALA A 120 3.22 4.21 9.99
C ALA A 120 3.72 5.50 9.34
N THR A 121 4.24 5.43 8.11
CA THR A 121 4.65 6.62 7.36
C THR A 121 3.46 7.44 6.90
N ALA A 122 2.39 6.79 6.42
CA ALA A 122 1.13 7.45 6.09
C ALA A 122 0.48 8.15 7.29
N ALA A 123 0.60 7.58 8.49
CA ALA A 123 0.09 8.16 9.74
C ALA A 123 0.71 9.54 10.10
N ARG A 124 1.88 9.86 9.56
CA ARG A 124 2.56 11.16 9.75
C ARG A 124 2.14 12.22 8.75
N CYS A 125 1.41 11.81 7.71
CA CYS A 125 0.97 12.68 6.64
C CYS A 125 -0.39 13.30 6.99
N ARG A 126 -1.01 13.96 6.00
CA ARG A 126 -2.38 14.50 6.13
C ARG A 126 -3.36 13.38 6.53
N PRO A 127 -4.45 13.67 7.27
CA PRO A 127 -5.44 12.67 7.68
C PRO A 127 -5.96 11.78 6.55
N MET A 128 -6.09 12.36 5.35
CA MET A 128 -6.51 11.64 4.15
C MET A 128 -5.51 10.55 3.71
N VAL A 129 -4.20 10.82 3.78
CA VAL A 129 -3.16 9.84 3.50
C VAL A 129 -3.11 8.78 4.61
N ALA A 130 -3.24 9.20 5.87
CA ALA A 130 -3.29 8.28 7.01
C ALA A 130 -4.47 7.30 6.91
N ALA A 131 -5.67 7.80 6.60
CA ALA A 131 -6.85 6.97 6.35
C ALA A 131 -6.63 6.00 5.18
N GLY A 132 -5.98 6.47 4.11
CA GLY A 132 -5.61 5.63 2.97
C GLY A 132 -4.65 4.50 3.35
N GLY A 133 -3.63 4.79 4.16
CA GLY A 133 -2.69 3.79 4.67
C GLY A 133 -3.34 2.76 5.59
N LEU A 134 -4.28 3.19 6.45
CA LEU A 134 -5.06 2.28 7.30
C LEU A 134 -5.98 1.36 6.49
N LEU A 135 -6.63 1.89 5.44
CA LEU A 135 -7.47 1.07 4.55
C LEU A 135 -6.64 0.09 3.73
N PHE A 136 -5.44 0.48 3.30
CA PHE A 136 -4.51 -0.44 2.63
C PHE A 136 -4.09 -1.56 3.59
N LEU A 137 -3.70 -1.22 4.83
CA LEU A 137 -3.38 -2.21 5.86
C LEU A 137 -4.54 -3.18 6.13
N ALA A 138 -5.77 -2.66 6.20
CA ALA A 138 -6.97 -3.47 6.37
C ALA A 138 -7.21 -4.41 5.18
N SER A 139 -7.05 -3.90 3.95
CA SER A 139 -7.14 -4.72 2.73
C SER A 139 -6.19 -5.91 2.78
N ASP A 140 -4.90 -5.64 3.04
CA ASP A 140 -3.87 -6.67 3.06
C ASP A 140 -4.06 -7.65 4.22
N THR A 141 -4.62 -7.17 5.35
CA THR A 141 -5.00 -8.05 6.47
C THR A 141 -6.09 -9.03 6.04
N ILE A 142 -7.15 -8.54 5.38
CA ILE A 142 -8.23 -9.41 4.88
C ILE A 142 -7.70 -10.36 3.81
N LEU A 143 -6.86 -9.87 2.89
CA LEU A 143 -6.25 -10.69 1.84
C LEU A 143 -5.38 -11.81 2.43
N ALA A 144 -4.53 -11.50 3.40
CA ALA A 144 -3.69 -12.48 4.08
C ALA A 144 -4.55 -13.55 4.76
N CYS A 145 -5.60 -13.15 5.50
CA CYS A 145 -6.52 -14.11 6.11
C CYS A 145 -7.24 -14.97 5.05
N ARG A 146 -7.63 -14.40 3.90
CA ARG A 146 -8.27 -15.18 2.82
C ARG A 146 -7.34 -16.22 2.20
N ILE A 147 -6.05 -15.91 2.10
CA ILE A 147 -5.04 -16.80 1.50
C ILE A 147 -4.66 -17.91 2.49
N PHE A 148 -4.42 -17.54 3.75
CA PHE A 148 -3.79 -18.43 4.73
C PHE A 148 -4.79 -19.06 5.73
N LEU A 149 -6.00 -18.51 5.86
CA LEU A 149 -7.10 -19.03 6.69
C LEU A 149 -8.43 -19.06 5.90
N PRO A 150 -8.46 -19.70 4.70
CA PRO A 150 -9.60 -19.62 3.78
C PRO A 150 -10.91 -20.11 4.40
N GLU A 151 -10.86 -21.11 5.28
CA GLU A 151 -12.02 -21.68 5.98
C GLU A 151 -12.71 -20.70 6.93
N HIS A 152 -12.02 -19.65 7.37
CA HIS A 152 -12.56 -18.61 8.26
C HIS A 152 -13.06 -17.36 7.51
N MET A 153 -12.95 -17.33 6.17
CA MET A 153 -13.18 -16.13 5.38
C MET A 153 -14.33 -16.29 4.37
N PRO A 154 -15.50 -15.69 4.64
CA PRO A 154 -16.64 -15.74 3.74
C PRO A 154 -16.33 -15.17 2.34
N GLY A 155 -17.04 -15.64 1.30
CA GLY A 155 -16.81 -15.20 -0.08
C GLY A 155 -16.91 -13.68 -0.33
N TRP A 156 -17.79 -12.99 0.40
CA TRP A 156 -17.97 -11.53 0.30
C TRP A 156 -16.73 -10.73 0.70
N THR A 157 -15.81 -11.32 1.47
CA THR A 157 -14.56 -10.65 1.86
C THR A 157 -13.65 -10.33 0.67
N SER A 158 -13.82 -11.02 -0.48
CA SER A 158 -13.12 -10.67 -1.74
C SER A 158 -13.47 -9.25 -2.22
N ALA A 159 -14.76 -8.90 -2.20
CA ALA A 159 -15.20 -7.55 -2.56
C ALA A 159 -14.70 -6.52 -1.54
N LEU A 160 -14.62 -6.90 -0.26
CA LEU A 160 -14.11 -6.00 0.79
C LEU A 160 -12.60 -5.72 0.63
N VAL A 161 -11.78 -6.71 0.26
CA VAL A 161 -10.37 -6.51 -0.10
C VAL A 161 -10.30 -5.44 -1.19
N MET A 162 -11.04 -5.63 -2.29
CA MET A 162 -10.94 -4.72 -3.44
C MET A 162 -11.45 -3.31 -3.13
N LEU A 163 -12.52 -3.21 -2.32
CA LEU A 163 -13.06 -1.93 -1.87
C LEU A 163 -12.04 -1.16 -1.01
N THR A 164 -11.49 -1.82 0.03
CA THR A 164 -10.54 -1.21 0.96
C THR A 164 -9.21 -0.89 0.27
N TYR A 165 -8.73 -1.75 -0.62
CA TYR A 165 -7.56 -1.51 -1.46
C TYR A 165 -7.73 -0.28 -2.36
N CYS A 166 -8.79 -0.25 -3.18
CA CYS A 166 -9.02 0.86 -4.11
C CYS A 166 -9.26 2.18 -3.37
N ALA A 167 -10.03 2.15 -2.28
CA ALA A 167 -10.25 3.33 -1.44
C ALA A 167 -8.94 3.80 -0.79
N GLY A 168 -8.15 2.87 -0.24
CA GLY A 168 -6.86 3.16 0.38
C GLY A 168 -5.89 3.83 -0.58
N GLN A 169 -5.69 3.21 -1.74
CA GLN A 169 -4.87 3.72 -2.84
C GLN A 169 -5.35 5.09 -3.34
N GLY A 170 -6.66 5.25 -3.56
CA GLY A 170 -7.24 6.51 -4.00
C GLY A 170 -7.02 7.65 -3.01
N LEU A 171 -7.18 7.37 -1.71
CA LEU A 171 -6.97 8.34 -0.64
C LEU A 171 -5.49 8.73 -0.50
N ILE A 172 -4.55 7.78 -0.62
CA ILE A 172 -3.12 8.07 -0.64
C ILE A 172 -2.79 9.00 -1.82
N VAL A 173 -3.18 8.63 -3.05
CA VAL A 173 -2.93 9.42 -4.27
C VAL A 173 -3.48 10.83 -4.12
N ALA A 174 -4.77 10.96 -3.77
CA ALA A 174 -5.40 12.26 -3.71
C ALA A 174 -4.89 13.11 -2.52
N GLY A 175 -4.50 12.48 -1.41
CA GLY A 175 -3.85 13.14 -0.28
C GLY A 175 -2.45 13.68 -0.60
N VAL A 176 -1.65 12.92 -1.35
CA VAL A 176 -0.34 13.35 -1.86
C VAL A 176 -0.49 14.53 -2.81
N LEU A 177 -1.40 14.44 -3.79
CA LEU A 177 -1.66 15.54 -4.74
C LEU A 177 -2.12 16.82 -4.04
N ARG A 178 -2.97 16.72 -3.01
CA ARG A 178 -3.36 17.87 -2.19
C ARG A 178 -2.17 18.48 -1.43
N THR A 179 -1.28 17.65 -0.91
CA THR A 179 -0.05 18.11 -0.25
C THR A 179 0.81 18.92 -1.20
N TRP A 180 0.97 18.44 -2.44
CA TRP A 180 1.72 19.16 -3.47
C TRP A 180 1.04 20.48 -3.88
N ARG A 181 -0.28 20.56 -3.91
CA ARG A 181 -0.99 21.83 -4.19
C ARG A 181 -0.84 22.88 -3.10
N SER A 182 -0.74 22.47 -1.84
CA SER A 182 -0.60 23.41 -0.70
C SER A 182 0.84 23.87 -0.47
N ALA A 183 1.83 23.19 -1.06
CA ALA A 183 3.25 23.51 -0.94
C ALA A 183 3.77 24.43 -2.07
N SER A 184 2.87 25.08 -2.81
CA SER A 184 3.11 26.04 -3.90
C SER A 184 2.32 27.31 -3.61
#